data_AF-A0A7V8B0A8-F1
#
_entry.id   AF-A0A7V8B0A8-F1
#
_cell.length_a   1.000
_cell.length_b   1.000
_cell.length_c   1.000
_cell.angle_alpha   90.00
_cell.angle_beta   90.00
_cell.angle_gamma   90.00
#
_symmetry.space_group_name_H-M   'P 1'
#
loop_
_entity.id
_entity.type
_entity.pdbx_description
1 polymer ?
#
loop_
_entity_poly.entity_id
_entity_poly.type
_entity_poly.pdbx_seq_one_letter_code
_entity_poly.pdbx_strand_id
1 'polypeptide(L)'
;MMLKKKNKMHVRSGDTVKVISGNHRGSEGKIHRVIAEKNHVLIEGVRMIKKHLGRSQERTQGEIIEREGPIHISNVKLVEKAVIVSKTNSKDPQKPKKSKKIEASSEESVGLKAEPSKKRVSKKASQPQEKE
;
A
#
# COMPACT_ATOMS: atom_id res chain seq x y z
N MET A 1 -33.06 -20.84 7.22
CA MET A 1 -31.91 -20.00 6.82
C MET A 1 -30.92 -19.95 7.96
N MET A 2 -29.65 -20.30 7.73
CA MET A 2 -28.64 -20.43 8.77
C MET A 2 -27.89 -19.10 8.93
N LEU A 3 -27.96 -18.47 10.10
CA LEU A 3 -27.26 -17.21 10.36
C LEU A 3 -25.76 -17.46 10.42
N LYS A 4 -25.01 -16.82 9.52
CA LYS A 4 -23.55 -16.86 9.49
C LYS A 4 -23.00 -16.18 10.75
N LYS A 5 -22.32 -16.95 11.61
CA LYS A 5 -21.65 -16.45 12.82
C LYS A 5 -20.63 -15.39 12.41
N LYS A 6 -20.78 -14.16 12.90
CA LYS A 6 -19.82 -13.08 12.65
C LYS A 6 -18.56 -13.33 13.49
N ASN A 7 -17.42 -13.53 12.83
CA ASN A 7 -16.12 -13.58 13.51
C ASN A 7 -15.82 -12.20 14.12
N LYS A 8 -15.38 -12.17 15.37
CA LYS A 8 -14.97 -10.94 16.05
C LYS A 8 -13.61 -10.51 15.48
N MET A 9 -13.57 -9.41 14.75
CA MET A 9 -12.35 -8.84 14.16
C MET A 9 -11.99 -7.52 14.86
N HIS A 10 -10.70 -7.23 14.96
CA HIS A 10 -10.19 -6.01 15.61
C HIS A 10 -10.06 -4.81 14.64
N VAL A 11 -10.28 -5.04 13.33
CA VAL A 11 -10.22 -4.04 12.27
C VAL A 11 -11.51 -3.99 11.46
N ARG A 12 -11.82 -2.80 10.91
CA ARG A 12 -12.94 -2.54 10.00
C ARG A 12 -12.44 -1.93 8.69
N SER A 13 -13.30 -1.94 7.67
CA SER A 13 -13.00 -1.25 6.40
C SER A 13 -12.87 0.25 6.65
N GLY A 14 -11.87 0.89 6.04
CA GLY A 14 -11.58 2.32 6.21
C GLY A 14 -10.58 2.66 7.33
N ASP A 15 -10.21 1.69 8.18
CA ASP A 15 -9.20 1.92 9.21
C ASP A 15 -7.81 2.09 8.60
N THR A 16 -6.97 2.91 9.23
CA THR A 16 -5.54 3.01 8.89
C THR A 16 -4.76 2.02 9.73
N VAL A 17 -4.00 1.15 9.06
CA VAL A 17 -3.27 0.06 9.70
C VAL A 17 -1.83 0.01 9.26
N LYS A 18 -0.98 -0.54 10.13
CA LYS A 18 0.42 -0.85 9.88
C LYS A 18 0.62 -2.35 9.88
N VAL A 19 1.43 -2.84 8.95
CA VAL A 19 1.83 -4.24 8.92
C VAL A 19 2.95 -4.48 9.94
N ILE A 20 2.74 -5.42 10.86
CA ILE A 20 3.66 -5.77 11.94
C ILE A 20 4.69 -6.81 11.48
N SER A 21 4.25 -7.78 10.68
CA SER A 21 5.02 -8.98 10.34
C SER A 21 4.80 -9.41 8.88
N GLY A 22 5.75 -10.19 8.36
CA GLY A 22 5.78 -10.66 6.97
C GLY A 22 6.61 -9.77 6.03
N ASN A 23 6.52 -10.04 4.73
CA ASN A 23 7.36 -9.42 3.70
C ASN A 23 7.15 -7.90 3.56
N HIS A 24 5.99 -7.40 3.97
CA HIS A 24 5.62 -5.99 3.88
C HIS A 24 5.62 -5.30 5.25
N ARG A 25 6.47 -5.75 6.18
CA ARG A 25 6.58 -5.18 7.52
C ARG A 25 6.93 -3.69 7.48
N GLY A 26 6.22 -2.90 8.27
CA GLY A 26 6.45 -1.45 8.38
C GLY A 26 5.63 -0.61 7.41
N SER A 27 5.05 -1.20 6.37
CA SER A 27 4.12 -0.50 5.47
C SER A 27 2.84 -0.11 6.20
N GLU A 28 2.35 1.09 5.89
CA GLU A 28 1.12 1.67 6.42
C GLU A 28 0.16 1.91 5.27
N GLY A 29 -1.14 1.69 5.50
CA GLY A 29 -2.16 1.90 4.48
C GLY A 29 -3.57 1.83 5.05
N LYS A 30 -4.55 2.23 4.24
CA LYS A 30 -5.96 2.10 4.58
C LYS A 30 -6.50 0.74 4.17
N ILE A 31 -7.46 0.21 4.94
CA ILE A 31 -8.15 -1.03 4.58
C ILE A 31 -9.20 -0.73 3.51
N HIS A 32 -9.01 -1.28 2.31
CA HIS A 32 -9.99 -1.22 1.23
C HIS A 32 -11.21 -2.12 1.54
N ARG A 33 -10.96 -3.39 1.89
CA ARG A 33 -12.02 -4.36 2.21
C ARG A 33 -11.53 -5.43 3.19
N VAL A 34 -12.42 -5.82 4.09
CA VAL A 34 -12.21 -6.97 4.98
C VAL A 34 -12.94 -8.21 4.45
N ILE A 35 -12.22 -9.32 4.33
CA ILE A 35 -12.73 -10.64 3.94
C ILE A 35 -12.89 -11.47 5.22
N ALA A 36 -14.04 -11.30 5.87
CA ALA A 36 -14.33 -11.90 7.18
C ALA A 36 -14.30 -13.44 7.16
N GLU A 37 -14.64 -14.07 6.03
CA GLU A 37 -14.66 -15.53 5.89
C GLU A 37 -13.28 -16.16 6.01
N LYS A 38 -12.25 -15.44 5.55
CA LYS A 38 -10.86 -15.92 5.53
C LYS A 38 -9.99 -15.21 6.56
N ASN A 39 -10.53 -14.30 7.37
CA ASN A 39 -9.78 -13.44 8.28
C ASN A 39 -8.63 -12.68 7.56
N HIS A 40 -8.91 -12.17 6.37
CA HIS A 40 -7.95 -11.39 5.58
C HIS A 40 -8.44 -9.95 5.35
N VAL A 41 -7.50 -9.04 5.13
CA VAL A 41 -7.73 -7.64 4.80
C VAL A 41 -7.00 -7.28 3.51
N LEU A 42 -7.62 -6.45 2.67
CA LEU A 42 -6.97 -5.79 1.55
C LEU A 42 -6.57 -4.39 1.99
N ILE A 43 -5.29 -4.08 1.88
CA ILE A 43 -4.71 -2.80 2.29
C ILE A 43 -4.18 -2.08 1.06
N GLU A 44 -4.50 -0.81 0.96
CA GLU A 44 -4.14 0.04 -0.17
C GLU A 44 -2.61 0.13 -0.31
N GLY A 45 -2.10 -0.18 -1.51
CA GLY A 45 -0.68 -0.10 -1.84
C GLY A 45 0.23 -1.12 -1.13
N VAL A 46 -0.32 -2.09 -0.40
CA VAL A 46 0.45 -3.13 0.30
C VAL A 46 0.22 -4.49 -0.38
N ARG A 47 1.28 -5.29 -0.49
CA ARG A 47 1.26 -6.61 -1.15
C ARG A 47 0.77 -6.53 -2.59
N MET A 48 1.50 -5.82 -3.44
CA MET A 48 1.17 -5.70 -4.86
C MET A 48 1.47 -7.00 -5.62
N ILE A 49 0.46 -7.54 -6.29
CA ILE A 49 0.52 -8.76 -7.09
C ILE A 49 0.36 -8.38 -8.56
N LYS A 50 1.38 -8.68 -9.35
CA LYS A 50 1.31 -8.58 -10.81
C LYS A 50 0.55 -9.77 -11.37
N LYS A 51 -0.57 -9.52 -12.05
CA LYS A 51 -1.35 -10.53 -12.76
C LYS A 51 -1.29 -10.25 -14.25
N HIS A 52 -0.80 -11.24 -14.99
CA HIS A 52 -0.87 -11.24 -16.44
C HIS A 52 -2.28 -11.64 -16.84
N LEU A 53 -3.02 -10.73 -17.47
CA LEU A 53 -4.29 -11.07 -18.09
C LEU A 53 -4.05 -11.39 -19.56
N GLY A 54 -4.49 -12.58 -19.96
CA GLY A 54 -4.58 -12.96 -21.37
C GLY A 54 -5.58 -12.08 -22.11
N ARG A 55 -5.54 -12.16 -23.44
CA ARG A 55 -6.51 -11.47 -24.29
C ARG A 55 -7.92 -12.00 -23.99
N SER A 56 -8.89 -11.10 -23.90
CA SER A 56 -10.31 -11.42 -23.70
C SER A 56 -11.15 -10.61 -24.69
N GLN A 57 -12.44 -10.95 -24.86
CA GLN A 57 -13.36 -10.21 -25.73
C GLN A 57 -13.38 -8.70 -25.41
N GLU A 58 -13.26 -8.35 -24.13
CA GLU A 58 -13.22 -6.96 -23.65
C GLU A 58 -11.82 -6.33 -23.73
N ARG A 59 -10.76 -7.14 -23.87
CA ARG A 59 -9.37 -6.68 -23.86
C ARG A 59 -8.58 -7.35 -24.98
N THR A 60 -8.52 -6.68 -26.13
CA THR A 60 -7.85 -7.18 -27.34
C THR A 60 -6.34 -7.32 -27.16
N GLN A 61 -5.72 -6.50 -26.28
CA GLN A 61 -4.32 -6.58 -25.92
C GLN A 61 -4.15 -7.22 -24.53
N GLY A 62 -3.14 -8.08 -24.38
CA GLY A 62 -2.77 -8.63 -23.08
C GLY A 62 -2.16 -7.54 -22.19
N GLU A 63 -2.58 -7.48 -20.93
CA GLU A 63 -2.22 -6.41 -19.99
C GLU A 63 -1.66 -7.01 -18.70
N ILE A 64 -0.63 -6.34 -18.13
CA ILE A 64 -0.11 -6.67 -16.80
C ILE A 64 -0.80 -5.74 -15.81
N ILE A 65 -1.66 -6.32 -14.96
CA ILE A 65 -2.42 -5.55 -13.97
C ILE A 65 -1.80 -5.76 -12.60
N GLU A 66 -1.61 -4.66 -11.88
CA GLU A 66 -1.23 -4.70 -10.48
C GLU A 66 -2.48 -4.68 -9.59
N ARG A 67 -2.57 -5.62 -8.66
CA ARG A 67 -3.68 -5.72 -7.71
C ARG A 67 -3.19 -5.96 -6.30
N GLU A 68 -3.92 -5.41 -5.34
CA GLU A 68 -3.63 -5.59 -3.92
C GLU A 68 -3.89 -7.03 -3.49
N GLY A 69 -2.96 -7.53 -2.70
CA GLY A 69 -3.00 -8.87 -2.14
C GLY A 69 -3.62 -8.87 -0.75
N PRO A 70 -4.32 -9.95 -0.38
CA PRO A 70 -4.90 -10.08 0.96
C PRO A 70 -3.80 -10.28 2.01
N ILE A 71 -3.94 -9.71 3.20
CA ILE A 71 -3.03 -9.87 4.34
C ILE A 71 -3.83 -10.42 5.53
N HIS A 72 -3.24 -11.31 6.31
CA HIS A 72 -3.94 -11.90 7.46
C HIS A 72 -4.12 -10.86 8.58
N ILE A 73 -5.27 -10.90 9.27
CA ILE A 73 -5.65 -9.93 10.32
C ILE A 73 -4.67 -9.91 11.51
N SER A 74 -3.95 -11.01 11.78
CA SER A 74 -2.93 -11.05 12.84
C SER A 74 -1.69 -10.20 12.55
N ASN A 75 -1.43 -9.89 11.27
CA ASN A 75 -0.20 -9.23 10.85
C ASN A 75 -0.37 -7.72 10.72
N VAL A 76 -1.51 -7.17 11.16
CA VAL A 76 -1.86 -5.77 11.03
C VAL A 76 -2.23 -5.18 12.38
N LYS A 77 -1.89 -3.91 12.59
CA LYS A 77 -2.23 -3.14 13.79
C LYS A 77 -2.88 -1.82 13.39
N LEU A 78 -3.90 -1.40 14.13
CA LEU A 78 -4.47 -0.06 14.01
C LEU A 78 -3.41 0.99 14.32
N VAL A 79 -3.31 2.00 13.45
CA VAL A 79 -2.50 3.19 13.66
C VAL A 79 -3.47 4.27 14.14
N GLU A 80 -3.48 4.52 15.44
CA GLU A 80 -4.09 5.73 15.96
C GLU A 80 -3.21 6.90 15.54
N LYS A 81 -3.79 7.82 14.75
CA LYS A 81 -3.16 9.11 14.56
C LYS A 81 -3.09 9.74 15.95
N ALA A 82 -1.88 9.94 16.45
CA ALA A 82 -1.65 10.75 17.63
C ALA A 82 -2.08 12.18 17.28
N VAL A 83 -3.37 12.47 17.42
CA VAL A 83 -3.78 13.83 17.71
C VAL A 83 -3.09 14.11 19.03
N ILE A 84 -2.22 15.11 19.05
CA ILE A 84 -1.58 15.60 20.28
C ILE A 84 -2.70 16.22 21.12
N VAL A 85 -3.52 15.38 21.74
CA VAL A 85 -4.46 15.80 22.77
C VAL A 85 -3.75 15.55 24.07
N SER A 86 -3.34 16.66 24.68
CA SER A 86 -2.89 16.77 26.06
C SER A 86 -3.62 15.78 26.98
N LYS A 87 -2.82 14.94 27.64
CA LYS A 87 -3.15 13.99 28.71
C LYS A 87 -4.44 14.33 29.47
N THR A 88 -5.37 13.38 29.53
CA THR A 88 -6.09 13.08 30.77
C THR A 88 -5.95 11.60 31.10
N ASN A 89 -5.56 11.36 32.35
CA ASN A 89 -5.11 10.08 32.89
C ASN A 89 -6.27 9.11 33.12
N SER A 90 -6.06 7.86 32.71
CA SER A 90 -6.66 6.68 33.36
C SER A 90 -5.59 5.57 33.48
N LYS A 91 -4.92 5.59 34.64
CA LYS A 91 -4.13 4.57 35.38
C LYS A 91 -4.37 3.10 34.96
N ASP A 92 -3.45 2.12 35.01
CA ASP A 92 -2.06 1.93 35.52
C ASP A 92 -1.65 0.44 35.15
N PRO A 93 -0.49 -0.15 35.54
CA PRO A 93 0.89 -0.08 34.99
C PRO A 93 1.44 -1.49 34.56
N GLN A 94 2.58 -1.68 33.87
CA GLN A 94 3.88 -2.02 34.48
C GLN A 94 5.05 -2.09 33.45
N LYS A 95 6.04 -1.23 33.73
CA LYS A 95 7.51 -1.19 33.54
C LYS A 95 8.30 -1.74 32.31
N PRO A 96 9.47 -1.09 32.01
CA PRO A 96 10.22 -1.18 30.76
C PRO A 96 11.50 -2.03 30.84
N LYS A 97 12.06 -2.40 29.68
CA LYS A 97 13.51 -2.64 29.54
C LYS A 97 14.07 -1.97 28.27
N LYS A 98 15.04 -1.08 28.51
CA LYS A 98 15.89 -0.35 27.55
C LYS A 98 16.72 -1.32 26.69
N SER A 99 17.04 -0.90 25.46
CA SER A 99 18.43 -0.83 24.95
C SER A 99 18.51 0.00 23.65
N LYS A 100 19.25 1.13 23.77
CA LYS A 100 20.23 1.75 22.84
C LYS A 100 19.81 1.90 21.36
N LYS A 101 19.50 3.09 20.85
CA LYS A 101 20.36 4.27 20.56
C LYS A 101 21.52 3.96 19.60
N ILE A 102 21.34 4.35 18.33
CA ILE A 102 22.39 4.88 17.45
C ILE A 102 21.76 6.06 16.68
N GLU A 103 22.11 7.28 17.11
CA GLU A 103 22.09 8.52 16.29
C GLU A 103 23.26 8.40 15.28
N ALA A 104 23.35 9.04 14.12
CA ALA A 104 22.91 10.35 13.68
C ALA A 104 23.13 10.46 12.15
N SER A 105 22.69 11.60 11.60
CA SER A 105 23.21 12.31 10.39
C SER A 105 23.05 11.59 9.06
N SER A 106 22.42 12.15 8.02
CA SER A 106 22.53 13.51 7.44
C SER A 106 21.37 13.62 6.41
N GLU A 107 20.60 14.72 6.36
CA GLU A 107 20.81 15.90 5.47
C GLU A 107 21.01 15.44 4.00
N GLU A 108 20.09 15.65 3.05
CA GLU A 108 19.56 16.89 2.45
C GLU A 108 18.16 16.57 1.87
N SER A 109 17.10 17.37 1.88
CA SER A 109 16.89 18.79 1.56
C SER A 109 17.39 19.24 0.20
N VAL A 110 16.70 18.89 -0.89
CA VAL A 110 16.40 19.87 -1.96
C VAL A 110 15.09 19.50 -2.64
N GLY A 111 14.06 20.32 -2.43
CA GLY A 111 12.90 20.36 -3.32
C GLY A 111 13.23 21.19 -4.55
N LEU A 112 12.74 20.78 -5.72
CA LEU A 112 12.52 21.67 -6.85
C LEU A 112 11.19 21.30 -7.51
N LYS A 113 10.28 22.25 -7.44
CA LYS A 113 9.09 22.37 -8.30
C LYS A 113 9.53 22.45 -9.76
N ALA A 114 8.78 21.81 -10.66
CA ALA A 114 8.20 22.40 -11.88
C ALA A 114 7.91 21.32 -12.94
N GLU A 115 6.64 21.19 -13.33
CA GLU A 115 6.32 20.95 -14.75
C GLU A 115 6.61 22.27 -15.50
N PRO A 116 7.16 22.22 -16.73
CA PRO A 116 6.27 22.32 -17.88
C PRO A 116 6.71 21.55 -19.14
N SER A 117 5.69 21.17 -19.90
CA SER A 117 5.62 20.85 -21.33
C SER A 117 6.79 21.31 -22.23
N LYS A 118 7.25 20.41 -23.11
CA LYS A 118 7.61 20.74 -24.51
C LYS A 118 7.61 19.51 -25.43
N LYS A 119 6.81 19.60 -26.50
CA LYS A 119 6.85 18.78 -27.72
C LYS A 119 8.29 18.51 -28.16
N ARG A 120 8.58 17.28 -28.56
CA ARG A 120 9.65 17.01 -29.52
C ARG A 120 9.23 15.94 -30.52
N VAL A 121 8.79 16.43 -31.67
CA VAL A 121 8.66 15.68 -32.92
C VAL A 121 10.08 15.34 -33.41
N SER A 122 10.34 14.07 -33.70
CA SER A 122 11.41 13.61 -34.60
C SER A 122 10.74 12.61 -35.54
N LYS A 123 10.36 12.95 -36.79
CA LYS A 123 11.23 13.27 -37.94
C LYS A 123 12.51 12.45 -37.97
N LYS A 124 12.41 11.19 -38.46
CA LYS A 124 13.26 10.66 -39.54
C LYS A 124 12.80 9.26 -39.95
N ALA A 125 12.09 9.18 -41.06
CA ALA A 125 12.09 8.01 -41.94
C ALA A 125 12.07 8.58 -43.37
N SER A 126 13.25 8.94 -43.84
CA SER A 126 13.53 9.22 -45.24
C SER A 126 13.43 7.90 -46.01
N GLN A 127 12.53 7.85 -46.98
CA GLN A 127 12.57 6.88 -48.07
C GLN A 127 13.90 7.01 -48.83
N PRO A 128 14.42 5.90 -49.36
CA PRO A 128 15.06 5.93 -50.68
C PRO A 128 14.25 5.10 -51.67
N GLN A 129 13.90 5.73 -52.78
CA GLN A 129 13.55 5.08 -54.03
C GLN A 129 14.83 4.54 -54.65
N GLU A 130 14.84 3.28 -55.08
CA GLU A 130 15.74 2.83 -56.14
C GLU A 130 14.90 2.54 -57.38
N LYS A 131 15.25 3.26 -58.45
CA LYS A 131 15.03 2.93 -59.86
C LYS A 131 15.93 1.71 -60.16
N GLU A 132 15.54 0.74 -60.97
CA GLU A 132 15.36 0.77 -62.43
C GLU A 132 14.44 -0.38 -62.87
#